data_AF-A0A3D5R881-F1
#
_entry.id   AF-A0A3D5R881-F1
#
_cell.length_a   1.000
_cell.length_b   1.000
_cell.length_c   1.000
_cell.angle_alpha   90.00
_cell.angle_beta   90.00
_cell.angle_gamma   90.00
#
_symmetry.space_group_name_H-M   'P 1'
#
loop_
_entity.id
_entity.type
_entity.pdbx_description
1 polymer ?
#
loop_
_entity_poly.entity_id
_entity_poly.type
_entity_poly.pdbx_seq_one_letter_code
_entity_poly.pdbx_strand_id
1 'polypeptide(L)' 'MIKKIIILVLIFTLISINVFGATIYFDVQDHWAREDIYWATNEQNIFNGYGDYTFKPERNIS' A
#
# COMPACT_ATOMS: atom_id res chain seq x y z
N MET A 1 2.41 -30.55 -24.68
CA MET A 1 3.08 -30.11 -23.43
C MET A 1 3.52 -28.65 -23.49
N ILE A 2 4.24 -28.21 -24.54
CA ILE A 2 4.78 -26.84 -24.68
C ILE A 2 3.71 -25.73 -24.60
N LYS A 3 2.55 -25.89 -25.27
CA LYS A 3 1.45 -24.90 -25.19
C LYS A 3 0.92 -24.68 -23.76
N LYS A 4 0.88 -25.74 -22.94
CA LYS A 4 0.45 -25.64 -21.53
C LYS A 4 1.48 -24.90 -20.67
N ILE A 5 2.77 -25.11 -20.94
CA ILE A 5 3.87 -24.40 -20.29
C ILE A 5 3.82 -22.91 -20.64
N ILE A 6 3.57 -22.56 -21.90
CA ILE A 6 3.43 -21.16 -22.35
C ILE A 6 2.25 -20.49 -21.63
N ILE A 7 1.10 -21.16 -21.53
CA ILE A 7 -0.08 -20.63 -20.81
C ILE A 7 0.22 -20.44 -19.32
N LEU A 8 0.96 -21.35 -18.69
CA LEU A 8 1.28 -21.29 -17.26
C LEU A 8 2.27 -20.15 -16.95
N VAL A 9 3.25 -19.92 -17.82
CA VAL A 9 4.16 -18.75 -17.75
C VAL A 9 3.41 -17.44 -17.92
N LEU A 10 2.46 -17.37 -18.88
CA LEU A 10 1.65 -16.17 -19.10
C LEU A 10 0.79 -15.84 -17.86
N ILE A 11 0.17 -16.83 -17.25
CA ILE A 11 -0.62 -16.65 -16.02
C ILE A 11 0.27 -16.17 -14.86
N PHE A 12 1.47 -16.75 -14.71
CA PHE A 12 2.41 -16.34 -13.67
C PHE A 12 2.87 -14.88 -13.82
N THR A 13 3.04 -14.39 -15.05
CA THR A 13 3.36 -12.97 -15.30
C THR A 13 2.21 -12.02 -14.96
N LEU A 14 0.96 -12.47 -15.08
CA LEU A 14 -0.23 -11.65 -14.82
C LEU A 14 -0.59 -11.56 -13.33
N ILE A 15 -0.04 -12.43 -12.48
CA ILE A 15 -0.33 -12.46 -11.02
C ILE A 15 0.52 -11.43 -10.24
N SER A 16 1.47 -10.74 -10.89
CA SER A 16 2.38 -9.80 -10.20
C SER A 16 1.82 -8.38 -9.98
N ILE A 17 0.51 -8.20 -10.07
CA ILE A 17 -0.12 -6.90 -9.78
C ILE A 17 -0.23 -6.72 -8.27
N ASN A 18 0.74 -5.99 -7.71
CA ASN A 18 0.53 -5.35 -6.41
C ASN A 18 -0.57 -4.31 -6.61
N VAL A 19 -1.76 -4.56 -6.05
CA VAL A 19 -2.85 -3.58 -6.03
C VAL A 19 -2.48 -2.50 -5.03
N PHE A 20 -1.68 -1.53 -5.45
CA PHE A 20 -1.40 -0.31 -4.69
C PHE A 20 -2.63 0.60 -4.79
N GLY A 21 -3.62 0.33 -3.95
CA GLY A 21 -4.69 1.27 -3.67
C GLY A 21 -4.17 2.36 -2.74
N ALA A 22 -4.48 3.63 -3.03
CA ALA A 22 -4.20 4.71 -2.10
C ALA A 22 -4.94 4.45 -0.78
N THR A 23 -4.18 4.30 0.30
CA THR A 23 -4.67 4.16 1.66
C THR A 23 -4.93 5.55 2.24
N ILE A 24 -6.16 5.75 2.72
CA ILE A 24 -6.57 6.93 3.46
C ILE A 24 -6.79 6.54 4.92
N TYR A 25 -6.16 7.26 5.84
CA TYR A 25 -6.29 7.05 7.27
C TYR A 25 -7.33 8.00 7.86
N PHE A 26 -8.31 7.47 8.58
CA PHE A 26 -9.43 8.30 9.06
C PHE A 26 -9.02 9.26 10.18
N ASP A 27 -7.99 8.91 10.95
CA ASP A 27 -7.44 9.70 12.06
C ASP A 27 -6.46 10.79 11.60
N VAL A 28 -6.34 11.01 10.29
CA VAL A 28 -5.44 12.00 9.67
C VAL A 28 -6.19 13.05 8.84
N GLN A 29 -7.51 12.93 8.66
CA GLN A 29 -8.29 13.80 7.76
C GLN A 29 -8.12 15.31 8.03
N ASP A 30 -8.10 15.70 9.31
CA ASP A 30 -7.93 17.10 9.74
C ASP A 30 -6.57 17.34 10.43
N HIS A 31 -5.57 16.50 10.13
CA HIS A 31 -4.24 16.58 10.74
C HIS A 31 -3.26 17.37 9.86
N TRP A 32 -2.40 18.20 10.46
CA TRP A 32 -1.46 19.07 9.72
C TRP A 32 -0.50 18.28 8.82
N ALA A 33 -0.09 17.08 9.26
CA ALA A 33 0.82 16.20 8.52
C ALA A 33 0.12 15.30 7.47
N ARG A 34 -1.15 15.57 7.12
CA ARG A 34 -1.92 14.68 6.24
C ARG A 34 -1.24 14.41 4.91
N GLU A 35 -0.71 15.44 4.27
CA GLU A 35 -0.04 15.31 2.97
C GLU A 35 1.29 14.57 3.09
N ASP A 36 2.08 14.86 4.13
CA ASP A 36 3.35 14.17 4.36
C ASP A 36 3.14 12.67 4.64
N ILE A 37 2.12 12.34 5.43
CA ILE A 37 1.71 10.96 5.70
C ILE A 37 1.26 10.30 4.40
N TYR A 38 0.38 10.94 3.63
CA TYR A 38 -0.08 10.40 2.35
C TYR A 38 1.08 10.12 1.39
N TRP A 39 1.99 11.07 1.23
CA TRP A 39 3.19 10.94 0.41
C TRP A 39 4.05 9.75 0.87
N ALA A 40 4.32 9.66 2.17
CA ALA A 40 5.20 8.63 2.72
C ALA A 40 4.58 7.22 2.65
N THR A 41 3.26 7.09 2.79
CA THR A 41 2.58 5.78 2.77
C THR A 41 2.16 5.33 1.37
N ASN A 42 1.78 6.24 0.48
CA ASN A 42 1.19 5.89 -0.82
C ASN A 42 2.14 6.12 -1.99
N GLU A 43 2.92 7.20 -1.97
CA GLU A 43 3.82 7.52 -3.09
C GLU A 43 5.17 6.86 -2.92
N GLN A 44 5.78 7.03 -1.74
CA GLN A 44 7.09 6.46 -1.44
C GLN A 44 7.00 5.02 -0.93
N ASN A 45 5.85 4.62 -0.37
CA ASN A 45 5.65 3.30 0.23
C ASN A 45 6.72 2.95 1.28
N ILE A 46 7.17 3.94 2.07
CA ILE A 46 8.19 3.80 3.12
C ILE A 46 7.59 3.64 4.52
N PHE A 47 6.31 3.98 4.69
CA PHE A 47 5.55 3.74 5.91
C PHE A 47 4.25 3.02 5.62
N ASN A 48 3.74 2.31 6.62
CA ASN A 48 2.39 1.77 6.63
C ASN A 48 1.72 2.19 7.93
N GLY A 49 0.42 2.47 7.86
CA GLY A 49 -0.42 2.57 9.05
C GLY A 49 -0.71 1.20 9.66
N TYR A 50 -1.77 1.14 10.44
CA TYR A 50 -2.21 -0.04 11.15
C TYR A 50 -3.36 -0.73 10.39
N GLY A 51 -3.57 -2.02 10.68
CA GLY A 51 -4.62 -2.83 10.03
C GLY A 51 -6.06 -2.43 10.38
N ASP A 52 -6.24 -1.39 11.18
CA ASP A 52 -7.52 -0.80 11.57
C ASP A 52 -7.85 0.49 10.80
N TYR A 53 -7.09 0.81 9.73
CA TYR A 53 -7.20 2.04 8.93
C TYR A 53 -6.78 3.34 9.67
N THR A 54 -5.94 3.23 10.70
CA THR A 54 -5.30 4.38 11.37
C THR A 54 -3.83 4.56 11.00
N PHE A 55 -3.32 5.78 11.15
CA PHE A 55 -1.87 6.06 11.12
C PHE A 55 -1.29 6.33 12.51
N LYS A 56 -2.10 6.77 13.47
CA LYS A 56 -1.72 7.16 14.84
C LYS A 56 -0.62 8.23 14.87
N PRO A 57 -0.83 9.40 14.24
CA PRO A 57 0.21 10.44 14.08
C PRO A 57 0.78 10.95 15.41
N GLU A 58 0.00 10.90 16.49
CA GLU A 58 0.39 11.35 17.84
C GLU A 58 1.08 10.26 18.69
N ARG A 59 1.20 9.04 18.17
CA ARG A 59 1.80 7.93 18.91
C ARG A 59 3.33 8.05 18.87
N ASN A 60 3.95 8.12 20.06
CA ASN A 60 5.40 8.05 20.17
C ASN A 60 5.96 6.75 19.58
N ILE A 61 7.09 6.89 18.86
CA ILE A 61 7.91 5.78 18.40
C ILE A 61 8.89 5.44 19.52
N SER A 62 8.98 4.16 19.88
CA SER A 62 9.91 3.62 20.89
C SER A 62 11.12 2.95 20.24
#